data_AF-A0A353GPB7-F1
#
_entry.id   AF-A0A353GPB7-F1
#
_cell.length_a   1.000
_cell.length_b   1.000
_cell.length_c   1.000
_cell.angle_alpha   90.00
_cell.angle_beta   90.00
_cell.angle_gamma   90.00
#
_symmetry.space_group_name_H-M   'P 1'
#
loop_
_entity.id
_entity.type
_entity.pdbx_description
1 polymer ?
#
loop_
_entity_poly.entity_id
_entity_poly.type
_entity_poly.pdbx_seq_one_letter_code
_entity_poly.pdbx_strand_id
1 'polypeptide(L)'
;MLLNMDMQIPDTFYIFISKYNPSTAHLLKTNRQFSSASISNCALDKGFLDKYINGTINYIPFEPRQSELGIVSPYGLRAISDYAVEYDAEYYRLKYFSLYPSRLSAIYAFGNYESCQLVNQKYPNNWDLNTVKKFKLENTLPSLTRVVKLNMEIVSLARLAYTIFSLNEEIRESIWKSYWSGSGNIALELPGANFERTVYNSGEIYEYLIEGIVKLDDQENGDAVPGC
;
A
#
# COMPACT_ATOMS: atom_id res chain seq x y z
N MET A 1 -3.37 18.65 4.83
CA MET A 1 -2.83 17.91 5.98
C MET A 1 -3.09 16.43 5.81
N LEU A 2 -2.22 15.58 6.36
CA LEU A 2 -2.43 14.12 6.39
C LEU A 2 -3.56 13.76 7.35
N LEU A 3 -4.24 12.63 7.10
CA LEU A 3 -5.36 12.19 7.95
C LEU A 3 -4.92 11.52 9.26
N ASN A 4 -3.67 11.08 9.36
CA ASN A 4 -3.18 10.28 10.48
C ASN A 4 -2.02 10.92 11.26
N MET A 5 -1.52 12.06 10.81
CA MET A 5 -0.43 12.79 11.45
C MET A 5 -0.66 14.29 11.29
N ASP A 6 -0.23 15.08 12.27
CA ASP A 6 -0.23 16.54 12.19
C ASP A 6 0.94 17.03 11.31
N MET A 7 0.85 16.71 10.02
CA MET A 7 1.86 17.02 9.01
C MET A 7 1.18 17.49 7.73
N GLN A 8 1.88 18.35 6.99
CA GLN A 8 1.44 18.73 5.65
C GLN A 8 1.65 17.59 4.66
N ILE A 9 0.80 17.58 3.63
CA ILE A 9 0.97 16.70 2.47
C ILE A 9 2.20 17.21 1.71
N PRO A 10 3.15 16.34 1.32
CA PRO A 10 4.28 16.74 0.50
C PRO A 10 3.83 17.41 -0.81
N ASP A 11 4.54 18.45 -1.24
CA ASP A 11 4.30 19.09 -2.54
C ASP A 11 4.67 18.18 -3.72
N THR A 12 5.57 17.22 -3.48
CA THR A 12 6.06 16.28 -4.48
C THR A 12 6.08 14.87 -3.91
N PHE A 13 5.66 13.93 -4.74
CA PHE A 13 5.67 12.51 -4.49
C PHE A 13 6.61 11.80 -5.45
N TYR A 14 7.22 10.72 -4.97
CA TYR A 14 8.13 9.88 -5.73
C TYR A 14 7.52 8.49 -5.83
N ILE A 15 7.31 8.02 -7.05
CA ILE A 15 6.62 6.75 -7.32
C ILE A 15 7.53 5.87 -8.16
N PHE A 16 7.73 4.63 -7.73
CA PHE A 16 8.37 3.60 -8.53
C PHE A 16 7.39 3.09 -9.59
N ILE A 17 7.69 3.36 -10.85
CA ILE A 17 6.81 3.05 -11.96
C ILE A 17 7.12 1.66 -12.52
N SER A 18 6.11 0.80 -12.61
CA SER A 18 6.22 -0.45 -13.36
C SER A 18 6.22 -0.19 -14.87
N LYS A 19 7.41 0.12 -15.44
CA LYS A 19 7.57 0.45 -16.86
C LYS A 19 7.12 -0.66 -17.81
N TYR A 20 7.11 -1.91 -17.34
CA TYR A 20 6.70 -3.08 -18.11
C TYR A 20 5.19 -3.37 -18.03
N ASN A 21 4.44 -2.66 -17.18
CA ASN A 21 3.00 -2.79 -17.11
C ASN A 21 2.36 -1.95 -18.26
N PRO A 22 1.62 -2.57 -19.20
CA PRO A 22 1.07 -1.85 -20.35
C PRO A 22 0.10 -0.73 -19.97
N SER A 23 -0.69 -0.91 -18.90
CA SER A 23 -1.62 0.10 -18.41
C SER A 23 -0.86 1.32 -17.86
N THR A 24 0.23 1.08 -17.15
CA THR A 24 1.11 2.13 -16.64
C THR A 24 1.75 2.92 -17.77
N ALA A 25 2.33 2.21 -18.75
CA ALA A 25 2.90 2.80 -19.96
C ALA A 25 1.88 3.67 -20.72
N HIS A 26 0.65 3.15 -20.89
CA HIS A 26 -0.43 3.87 -21.55
C HIS A 26 -0.82 5.15 -20.79
N LEU A 27 -1.07 5.06 -19.49
CA LEU A 27 -1.49 6.19 -18.65
C LEU A 27 -0.47 7.33 -18.64
N LEU A 28 0.83 7.00 -18.58
CA LEU A 28 1.90 7.99 -18.61
C LEU A 28 2.02 8.67 -19.98
N LYS A 29 1.76 7.93 -21.06
CA LYS A 29 1.80 8.46 -22.43
C LYS A 29 0.59 9.35 -22.75
N THR A 30 -0.60 8.96 -22.30
CA THR A 30 -1.85 9.66 -22.68
C THR A 30 -2.16 10.83 -21.76
N ASN A 31 -2.25 10.56 -20.45
CA ASN A 31 -2.81 11.50 -19.49
C ASN A 31 -1.78 12.00 -18.48
N ARG A 32 -0.58 11.39 -18.44
CA ARG A 32 0.49 11.72 -17.49
C ARG A 32 0.01 11.71 -16.03
N GLN A 33 -0.95 10.84 -15.70
CA GLN A 33 -1.55 10.82 -14.37
C GLN A 33 -1.89 9.40 -13.91
N PHE A 34 -1.91 9.21 -12.60
CA PHE A 34 -2.53 8.06 -11.95
C PHE A 34 -3.70 8.53 -11.12
N SER A 35 -4.80 7.78 -11.16
CA SER A 35 -5.94 7.94 -10.26
C SER A 35 -6.07 6.66 -9.45
N SER A 36 -6.26 6.80 -8.14
CA SER A 36 -6.66 5.69 -7.28
C SER A 36 -7.96 5.05 -7.80
N ALA A 37 -8.16 3.77 -7.52
CA ALA A 37 -9.34 3.07 -8.00
C ALA A 37 -10.64 3.66 -7.40
N SER A 38 -10.62 4.11 -6.14
CA SER A 38 -11.79 4.69 -5.49
C SER A 38 -12.22 5.98 -6.16
N ILE A 39 -11.27 6.89 -6.45
CA ILE A 39 -11.58 8.18 -7.08
C ILE A 39 -12.14 7.97 -8.48
N SER A 40 -11.57 7.01 -9.23
CA SER A 40 -12.09 6.63 -10.53
C SER A 40 -13.54 6.11 -10.43
N ASN A 41 -13.86 5.29 -9.43
CA ASN A 41 -15.23 4.79 -9.22
C ASN A 41 -16.21 5.87 -8.72
N CYS A 42 -15.74 6.82 -7.89
CA CYS A 42 -16.55 7.95 -7.44
C CYS A 42 -17.07 8.82 -8.61
N ALA A 43 -16.30 8.92 -9.69
CA ALA A 43 -16.71 9.63 -10.89
C ALA A 43 -17.75 8.87 -11.74
N LEU A 44 -17.79 7.53 -11.60
CA LEU A 44 -18.61 6.64 -12.44
C LEU A 44 -19.93 6.24 -11.77
N ASP A 45 -19.94 6.09 -10.44
CA ASP A 45 -21.08 5.59 -9.68
C ASP A 45 -21.38 6.47 -8.46
N LYS A 46 -22.57 7.07 -8.45
CA LYS A 46 -23.07 7.88 -7.32
C LYS A 46 -23.22 7.06 -6.04
N GLY A 47 -23.66 5.81 -6.14
CA GLY A 47 -23.78 4.93 -4.98
C GLY A 47 -22.42 4.58 -4.39
N PHE A 48 -21.39 4.46 -5.23
CA PHE A 48 -20.01 4.32 -4.78
C PHE A 48 -19.51 5.60 -4.11
N LEU A 49 -19.77 6.78 -4.68
CA LEU A 49 -19.41 8.07 -4.10
C LEU A 49 -20.03 8.25 -2.70
N ASP A 50 -21.31 7.92 -2.53
CA ASP A 50 -21.98 8.01 -1.23
C ASP A 50 -21.31 7.09 -0.19
N LYS A 51 -20.97 5.85 -0.58
CA LYS A 51 -20.22 4.93 0.30
C LYS A 51 -18.82 5.45 0.60
N TYR A 52 -18.15 6.06 -0.38
CA TYR A 52 -16.82 6.63 -0.23
C TYR A 52 -16.81 7.74 0.82
N ILE A 53 -17.71 8.71 0.68
CA ILE A 53 -17.87 9.84 1.60
C ILE A 53 -18.14 9.33 3.02
N ASN A 54 -18.98 8.31 3.16
CA ASN A 54 -19.35 7.74 4.45
C ASN A 54 -18.34 6.72 5.01
N GLY A 55 -17.29 6.36 4.27
CA GLY A 55 -16.29 5.37 4.70
C GLY A 55 -16.81 3.94 4.77
N THR A 56 -17.86 3.59 4.02
CA THR A 56 -18.53 2.28 4.09
C THR A 56 -18.25 1.37 2.89
N ILE A 57 -17.26 1.72 2.07
CA ILE A 57 -16.84 0.87 0.95
C ILE A 57 -16.18 -0.40 1.49
N ASN A 58 -16.60 -1.53 0.95
CA ASN A 58 -15.87 -2.77 1.04
C ASN A 58 -14.92 -2.88 -0.16
N TYR A 59 -13.61 -2.75 0.09
CA TYR A 59 -12.58 -2.87 -0.93
C TYR A 59 -12.09 -4.31 -1.14
N ILE A 60 -12.51 -5.24 -0.28
CA ILE A 60 -12.04 -6.62 -0.27
C ILE A 60 -12.58 -7.32 -1.53
N PRO A 61 -11.71 -7.86 -2.41
CA PRO A 61 -12.15 -8.51 -3.65
C PRO A 61 -12.81 -9.87 -3.40
N PHE A 62 -12.41 -10.59 -2.34
CA PHE A 62 -13.00 -11.87 -1.96
C PHE A 62 -12.83 -12.17 -0.46
N GLU A 63 -13.82 -12.81 0.16
CA GLU A 63 -13.72 -13.19 1.56
C GLU A 63 -13.06 -14.58 1.69
N PRO A 64 -12.14 -14.76 2.67
CA PRO A 64 -11.61 -16.07 3.00
C PRO A 64 -12.77 -17.02 3.33
N ARG A 65 -12.80 -18.17 2.65
CA ARG A 65 -13.76 -19.25 2.95
C ARG A 65 -13.07 -20.37 3.72
N GLN A 66 -13.83 -21.04 4.56
CA GLN A 66 -13.37 -22.25 5.21
C GLN A 66 -13.11 -23.34 4.16
N SER A 67 -11.90 -23.88 4.15
CA SER A 67 -11.56 -24.98 3.26
C SER A 67 -12.06 -26.31 3.83
N GLU A 68 -12.57 -27.18 2.96
CA GLU A 68 -12.84 -28.59 3.28
C GLU A 68 -11.56 -29.44 3.24
N LEU A 69 -10.45 -28.88 2.74
CA LEU A 69 -9.17 -29.57 2.69
C LEU A 69 -8.60 -29.71 4.10
N GLY A 70 -8.37 -30.95 4.54
CA GLY A 70 -7.67 -31.22 5.79
C GLY A 70 -6.17 -30.94 5.73
N ILE A 71 -5.58 -30.85 4.53
CA ILE A 71 -4.17 -30.54 4.31
C ILE A 71 -4.07 -29.54 3.15
N VAL A 72 -3.34 -28.45 3.38
CA VAL A 72 -3.10 -27.41 2.37
C VAL A 72 -1.70 -27.60 1.78
N SER A 73 -1.58 -27.50 0.47
CA SER A 73 -0.26 -27.58 -0.20
C SER A 73 0.61 -26.35 0.16
N PRO A 74 1.94 -26.45 0.08
CA PRO A 74 2.82 -25.30 0.31
C PRO A 74 2.48 -24.09 -0.58
N TYR A 75 2.09 -24.33 -1.84
CA TYR A 75 1.60 -23.29 -2.73
C TYR A 75 0.31 -22.63 -2.18
N GLY A 76 -0.66 -23.44 -1.75
CA GLY A 76 -1.91 -22.95 -1.19
C GLY A 76 -1.69 -22.12 0.08
N LEU A 77 -0.82 -22.59 0.98
CA LEU A 77 -0.43 -21.84 2.19
C LEU A 77 0.16 -20.48 1.84
N ARG A 78 1.04 -20.42 0.82
CA ARG A 78 1.62 -19.15 0.37
C ARG A 78 0.57 -18.20 -0.19
N ALA A 79 -0.29 -18.69 -1.09
CA ALA A 79 -1.34 -17.86 -1.69
C ALA A 79 -2.34 -17.33 -0.64
N ILE A 80 -2.71 -18.16 0.34
CA ILE A 80 -3.56 -17.75 1.46
C ILE A 80 -2.86 -16.68 2.30
N SER A 81 -1.59 -16.90 2.64
CA SER A 81 -0.81 -15.98 3.49
C SER A 81 -0.61 -14.62 2.82
N ASP A 82 -0.25 -14.60 1.53
CA ASP A 82 -0.04 -13.36 0.77
C ASP A 82 -1.33 -12.53 0.71
N TYR A 83 -2.50 -13.17 0.55
CA TYR A 83 -3.77 -12.47 0.57
C TYR A 83 -4.22 -12.06 1.98
N ALA A 84 -4.01 -12.92 2.98
CA ALA A 84 -4.43 -12.68 4.36
C ALA A 84 -3.82 -11.40 4.94
N VAL A 85 -2.60 -11.05 4.54
CA VAL A 85 -1.95 -9.78 4.89
C VAL A 85 -2.81 -8.58 4.46
N GLU A 86 -3.22 -8.53 3.18
CA GLU A 86 -3.99 -7.40 2.67
C GLU A 86 -5.45 -7.44 3.15
N TYR A 87 -6.02 -8.64 3.35
CA TYR A 87 -7.35 -8.84 3.93
C TYR A 87 -7.44 -8.31 5.37
N ASP A 88 -6.53 -8.75 6.25
CA ASP A 88 -6.55 -8.34 7.66
C ASP A 88 -6.21 -6.84 7.81
N ALA A 89 -5.30 -6.32 6.97
CA ALA A 89 -5.03 -4.89 6.88
C ALA A 89 -6.30 -4.09 6.54
N GLU A 90 -7.03 -4.50 5.50
CA GLU A 90 -8.24 -3.81 5.05
C GLU A 90 -9.39 -3.96 6.06
N TYR A 91 -9.55 -5.14 6.66
CA TYR A 91 -10.55 -5.38 7.69
C TYR A 91 -10.34 -4.46 8.90
N TYR A 92 -9.09 -4.35 9.37
CA TYR A 92 -8.74 -3.44 10.47
C TYR A 92 -8.97 -1.98 10.09
N ARG A 93 -8.58 -1.58 8.87
CA ARG A 93 -8.82 -0.23 8.33
C ARG A 93 -10.30 0.11 8.36
N LEU A 94 -11.15 -0.76 7.81
CA LEU A 94 -12.59 -0.51 7.72
C LEU A 94 -13.23 -0.36 9.11
N LYS A 95 -12.78 -1.15 10.09
CA LYS A 95 -13.31 -1.13 11.46
C LYS A 95 -12.92 0.12 12.25
N TYR A 96 -11.68 0.61 12.12
CA TYR A 96 -11.14 1.65 13.00
C TYR A 96 -10.72 2.95 12.30
N PHE A 97 -10.45 2.88 11.00
CA PHE A 97 -9.93 3.97 10.18
C PHE A 97 -10.67 4.05 8.83
N SER A 98 -12.00 3.97 8.87
CA SER A 98 -12.86 3.72 7.71
C SER A 98 -12.72 4.74 6.57
N LEU A 99 -12.28 5.97 6.88
CA LEU A 99 -12.01 7.02 5.90
C LEU A 99 -10.60 6.97 5.31
N TYR A 100 -9.65 6.24 5.90
CA TYR A 100 -8.28 6.18 5.38
C TYR A 100 -8.23 5.49 4.01
N PRO A 101 -7.27 5.86 3.14
CA PRO A 101 -7.00 5.18 1.89
C PRO A 101 -6.91 3.66 2.02
N SER A 102 -7.59 2.91 1.15
CA SER A 102 -7.43 1.46 1.14
C SER A 102 -6.16 1.08 0.40
N ARG A 103 -5.39 0.14 0.96
CA ARG A 103 -4.23 -0.46 0.27
C ARG A 103 -4.58 -1.13 -1.05
N LEU A 104 -5.83 -1.56 -1.22
CA LEU A 104 -6.35 -2.23 -2.41
C LEU A 104 -6.79 -1.25 -3.51
N SER A 105 -6.69 0.06 -3.25
CA SER A 105 -7.23 1.10 -4.13
C SER A 105 -6.28 2.29 -4.33
N ALA A 106 -5.54 2.64 -3.28
CA ALA A 106 -4.69 3.80 -3.22
C ALA A 106 -3.48 3.73 -4.16
N ILE A 107 -2.96 4.91 -4.48
CA ILE A 107 -1.64 5.07 -5.08
C ILE A 107 -0.59 5.03 -3.96
N TYR A 108 0.47 4.26 -4.17
CA TYR A 108 1.62 4.16 -3.28
C TYR A 108 2.71 5.14 -3.71
N ALA A 109 3.21 5.94 -2.78
CA ALA A 109 4.23 6.95 -3.06
C ALA A 109 5.19 7.17 -1.88
N PHE A 110 6.31 7.82 -2.15
CA PHE A 110 7.23 8.34 -1.13
C PHE A 110 7.21 9.86 -1.14
N GLY A 111 7.35 10.47 0.03
CA GLY A 111 7.34 11.93 0.18
C GLY A 111 8.69 12.60 -0.15
N ASN A 112 9.76 11.80 -0.32
CA ASN A 112 11.10 12.28 -0.65
C ASN A 112 11.91 11.19 -1.37
N TYR A 113 12.97 11.58 -2.07
CA TYR A 113 13.79 10.66 -2.86
C TYR A 113 14.69 9.78 -1.98
N GLU A 114 15.10 10.28 -0.82
CA GLU A 114 15.92 9.57 0.15
C GLU A 114 15.22 8.29 0.63
N SER A 115 13.90 8.33 0.81
CA SER A 115 13.11 7.14 1.14
C SER A 115 13.16 6.11 0.02
N CYS A 116 13.14 6.54 -1.25
CA CYS A 116 13.33 5.63 -2.39
C CYS A 116 14.72 4.99 -2.38
N GLN A 117 15.77 5.75 -2.02
CA GLN A 117 17.13 5.21 -1.89
C GLN A 117 17.22 4.18 -0.77
N LEU A 118 16.59 4.42 0.39
CA LEU A 118 16.53 3.47 1.50
C LEU A 118 15.83 2.16 1.08
N VAL A 119 14.70 2.26 0.38
CA VAL A 119 13.98 1.09 -0.13
C VAL A 119 14.82 0.31 -1.14
N ASN A 120 15.45 1.00 -2.10
CA ASN A 120 16.34 0.37 -3.07
C ASN A 120 17.53 -0.32 -2.38
N GLN A 121 18.15 0.32 -1.38
CA GLN A 121 19.26 -0.27 -0.63
C GLN A 121 18.84 -1.53 0.12
N LYS A 122 17.66 -1.53 0.73
CA LYS A 122 17.14 -2.68 1.48
C LYS A 122 16.64 -3.80 0.57
N TYR A 123 16.11 -3.45 -0.59
CA TYR A 123 15.45 -4.36 -1.54
C TYR A 123 15.92 -4.13 -2.99
N PRO A 124 17.23 -4.32 -3.30
CA PRO A 124 17.84 -3.87 -4.56
C PRO A 124 17.30 -4.57 -5.81
N ASN A 125 16.77 -5.79 -5.67
CA ASN A 125 16.24 -6.56 -6.79
C ASN A 125 14.78 -6.25 -7.12
N ASN A 126 14.09 -5.46 -6.30
CA ASN A 126 12.65 -5.21 -6.43
C ASN A 126 12.31 -3.73 -6.64
N TRP A 127 13.22 -2.81 -6.31
CA TRP A 127 12.96 -1.38 -6.28
C TRP A 127 14.03 -0.60 -7.04
N ASP A 128 14.02 -0.66 -8.37
CA ASP A 128 14.98 0.03 -9.22
C ASP A 128 14.79 1.57 -9.21
N LEU A 129 15.79 2.31 -8.76
CA LEU A 129 15.77 3.77 -8.70
C LEU A 129 15.57 4.43 -10.07
N ASN A 130 15.95 3.77 -11.17
CA ASN A 130 15.73 4.30 -12.51
C ASN A 130 14.25 4.34 -12.91
N THR A 131 13.38 3.70 -12.12
CA THR A 131 11.92 3.71 -12.32
C THR A 131 11.21 4.79 -11.53
N VAL A 132 11.90 5.49 -10.63
CA VAL A 132 11.32 6.55 -9.82
C VAL A 132 11.06 7.79 -10.68
N LYS A 133 9.85 8.32 -10.58
CA LYS A 133 9.46 9.58 -11.21
C LYS A 133 8.75 10.48 -10.21
N LYS A 134 8.83 11.79 -10.43
CA LYS A 134 8.17 12.81 -9.61
C LYS A 134 6.73 13.05 -10.04
N PHE A 135 5.84 13.15 -9.06
CA PHE A 135 4.43 13.46 -9.25
C PHE A 135 4.00 14.57 -8.29
N LYS A 136 2.96 15.31 -8.68
CA LYS A 136 2.26 16.27 -7.83
C LYS A 136 0.83 15.80 -7.62
N LEU A 137 0.32 16.02 -6.41
CA LEU A 137 -1.08 15.76 -6.12
C LEU A 137 -1.95 16.77 -6.86
N GLU A 138 -2.92 16.28 -7.62
CA GLU A 138 -3.83 17.13 -8.37
C GLU A 138 -4.97 17.62 -7.46
N ASN A 139 -5.15 18.93 -7.40
CA ASN A 139 -6.07 19.57 -6.47
C ASN A 139 -7.47 19.81 -7.07
N THR A 140 -7.88 19.00 -8.06
CA THR A 140 -9.18 19.16 -8.75
C THR A 140 -10.35 18.64 -7.91
N LEU A 141 -10.11 17.70 -6.99
CA LEU A 141 -11.11 17.10 -6.11
C LEU A 141 -10.65 17.12 -4.64
N PRO A 142 -10.43 18.30 -4.04
CA PRO A 142 -9.84 18.41 -2.70
C PRO A 142 -10.69 17.75 -1.61
N SER A 143 -12.02 17.78 -1.75
CA SER A 143 -12.94 17.17 -0.78
C SER A 143 -12.96 15.64 -0.80
N LEU A 144 -12.49 15.03 -1.89
CA LEU A 144 -12.40 13.57 -2.04
C LEU A 144 -10.97 13.06 -1.83
N THR A 145 -9.98 13.93 -1.81
CA THR A 145 -8.59 13.52 -1.70
C THR A 145 -8.24 13.14 -0.27
N ARG A 146 -7.65 11.96 -0.07
CA ARG A 146 -7.25 11.44 1.23
C ARG A 146 -5.83 10.93 1.18
N VAL A 147 -5.00 11.36 2.12
CA VAL A 147 -3.59 10.99 2.18
C VAL A 147 -3.21 10.62 3.61
N VAL A 148 -2.54 9.47 3.75
CA VAL A 148 -1.97 9.00 5.02
C VAL A 148 -0.51 8.63 4.81
N LYS A 149 0.30 8.74 5.87
CA LYS A 149 1.71 8.32 5.89
C LYS A 149 1.88 7.13 6.83
N LEU A 150 2.39 6.01 6.34
CA LEU A 150 2.41 4.74 7.06
C LEU A 150 3.80 4.09 6.94
N ASN A 151 4.20 3.31 7.95
CA ASN A 151 5.45 2.56 7.90
C ASN A 151 5.26 1.29 7.07
N MET A 152 5.77 1.27 5.83
CA MET A 152 5.63 0.13 4.92
C MET A 152 6.29 -1.14 5.46
N GLU A 153 7.28 -0.97 6.34
CA GLU A 153 8.06 -2.09 6.87
C GLU A 153 7.28 -2.94 7.87
N ILE A 154 6.21 -2.39 8.46
CA ILE A 154 5.27 -3.19 9.24
C ILE A 154 4.58 -4.23 8.33
N VAL A 155 4.28 -3.86 7.08
CA VAL A 155 3.71 -4.79 6.09
C VAL A 155 4.77 -5.80 5.64
N SER A 156 6.02 -5.37 5.44
CA SER A 156 7.14 -6.27 5.14
C SER A 156 7.31 -7.33 6.24
N LEU A 157 7.25 -6.93 7.51
CA LEU A 157 7.30 -7.84 8.65
C LEU A 157 6.06 -8.73 8.73
N ALA A 158 4.86 -8.20 8.49
CA ALA A 158 3.64 -8.99 8.45
C ALA A 158 3.71 -10.09 7.39
N ARG A 159 4.18 -9.80 6.17
CA ARG A 159 4.35 -10.81 5.11
C ARG A 159 5.25 -11.97 5.53
N LEU A 160 6.32 -11.69 6.28
CA LEU A 160 7.14 -12.73 6.88
C LEU A 160 6.35 -13.51 7.93
N ALA A 161 5.76 -12.82 8.90
CA ALA A 161 5.05 -13.42 10.02
C ALA A 161 3.91 -14.35 9.58
N TYR A 162 3.07 -13.92 8.64
CA TYR A 162 1.97 -14.72 8.10
C TYR A 162 2.45 -15.98 7.38
N THR A 163 3.66 -15.97 6.80
CA THR A 163 4.20 -17.12 6.07
C THR A 163 4.76 -18.20 7.00
N ILE A 164 5.32 -17.82 8.15
CA ILE A 164 6.09 -18.72 9.01
C ILE A 164 5.43 -19.01 10.36
N PHE A 165 4.36 -18.29 10.71
CA PHE A 165 3.73 -18.36 12.02
C PHE A 165 2.21 -18.21 11.94
N SER A 166 1.48 -19.03 12.71
CA SER A 166 0.04 -18.86 12.89
C SER A 166 -0.23 -17.74 13.89
N LEU A 167 -0.52 -16.54 13.38
CA LEU A 167 -0.81 -15.38 14.21
C LEU A 167 -2.19 -15.51 14.86
N ASN A 168 -2.24 -15.29 16.18
CA ASN A 168 -3.52 -15.16 16.87
C ASN A 168 -4.15 -13.77 16.59
N GLU A 169 -5.41 -13.59 16.98
CA GLU A 169 -6.13 -12.34 16.76
C GLU A 169 -5.46 -11.12 17.41
N GLU A 170 -4.98 -11.26 18.64
CA GLU A 170 -4.33 -10.17 19.37
C GLU A 170 -3.08 -9.64 18.66
N ILE A 171 -2.21 -10.54 18.18
CA ILE A 171 -1.00 -10.16 17.45
C ILE A 171 -1.38 -9.50 16.12
N ARG A 172 -2.37 -10.05 15.40
CA ARG A 172 -2.85 -9.46 14.14
C ARG A 172 -3.40 -8.05 14.36
N GLU A 173 -4.26 -7.86 15.35
CA GLU A 173 -4.79 -6.55 15.69
C GLU A 173 -3.67 -5.57 16.08
N SER A 174 -2.67 -6.01 16.85
CA SER A 174 -1.53 -5.18 17.24
C SER A 174 -0.69 -4.71 16.04
N ILE A 175 -0.41 -5.61 15.08
CA ILE A 175 0.30 -5.28 13.83
C ILE A 175 -0.47 -4.21 13.06
N TRP A 176 -1.77 -4.45 12.81
CA TRP A 176 -2.57 -3.57 11.96
C TRP A 176 -2.93 -2.26 12.62
N LYS A 177 -3.11 -2.25 13.95
CA LYS A 177 -3.18 -1.02 14.75
C LYS A 177 -1.94 -0.18 14.55
N SER A 178 -0.76 -0.80 14.66
CA SER A 178 0.52 -0.10 14.54
C SER A 178 0.72 0.47 13.14
N TYR A 179 0.42 -0.33 12.10
CA TYR A 179 0.49 0.13 10.73
C TYR A 179 -0.43 1.34 10.49
N TRP A 180 -1.73 1.22 10.76
CA TRP A 180 -2.71 2.27 10.43
C TRP A 180 -2.60 3.52 11.31
N SER A 181 -2.08 3.41 12.53
CA SER A 181 -1.76 4.58 13.36
C SER A 181 -0.49 5.32 12.91
N GLY A 182 0.27 4.77 11.96
CA GLY A 182 1.53 5.38 11.49
C GLY A 182 2.68 5.22 12.49
N SER A 183 2.64 4.18 13.34
CA SER A 183 3.73 3.85 14.26
C SER A 183 5.05 3.62 13.52
N GLY A 184 6.17 3.85 14.22
CA GLY A 184 7.51 3.53 13.74
C GLY A 184 7.81 2.03 13.77
N ASN A 185 8.98 1.66 14.26
CA ASN A 185 9.39 0.27 14.34
C ASN A 185 8.50 -0.55 15.30
N ILE A 186 8.13 -1.76 14.89
CA ILE A 186 7.57 -2.79 15.78
C ILE A 186 8.50 -4.01 15.80
N ALA A 187 8.40 -4.79 16.87
CA ALA A 187 9.14 -6.03 17.03
C ALA A 187 8.17 -7.21 17.23
N LEU A 188 8.44 -8.32 16.55
CA LEU A 188 7.73 -9.58 16.74
C LEU A 188 8.72 -10.70 17.05
N GLU A 189 8.37 -11.54 18.02
CA GLU A 189 9.09 -12.77 18.31
C GLU A 189 8.52 -13.88 17.42
N LEU A 190 9.30 -14.34 16.45
CA LEU A 190 8.89 -15.33 15.45
C LEU A 190 9.87 -16.52 15.44
N PRO A 191 9.47 -17.69 14.91
CA PRO A 191 10.39 -18.79 14.69
C PRO A 191 11.49 -18.39 13.69
N GLY A 192 12.74 -18.51 14.13
CA GLY A 192 13.93 -18.36 13.31
C GLY A 192 14.41 -19.68 12.71
N ALA A 193 15.65 -19.69 12.23
CA ALA A 193 16.31 -20.92 11.79
C ALA A 193 16.33 -21.94 12.94
N ASN A 194 16.07 -23.21 12.63
CA ASN A 194 15.99 -24.30 13.62
C ASN A 194 14.88 -24.16 14.68
N PHE A 195 13.85 -23.33 14.42
CA PHE A 195 12.73 -23.08 15.35
C PHE A 195 13.12 -22.38 16.65
N GLU A 196 14.32 -21.78 16.72
CA GLU A 196 14.67 -20.88 17.81
C GLU A 196 13.83 -19.61 17.74
N ARG A 197 13.51 -19.02 18.89
CA ARG A 197 12.74 -17.78 18.91
C ARG A 197 13.64 -16.59 18.60
N THR A 198 13.29 -15.84 17.57
CA THR A 198 14.06 -14.69 17.09
C THR A 198 13.19 -13.45 17.07
N VAL A 199 13.72 -12.33 17.54
CA VAL A 199 13.05 -11.03 17.47
C VAL A 199 13.34 -10.38 16.13
N TYR A 200 12.29 -10.13 15.36
CA TYR A 200 12.35 -9.42 14.09
C TYR A 200 11.82 -8.01 14.27
N ASN A 201 12.63 -7.02 13.91
CA ASN A 201 12.25 -5.62 13.85
C ASN A 201 11.77 -5.28 12.43
N SER A 202 10.69 -4.51 12.31
CA SER A 202 10.24 -4.04 10.99
C SER A 202 11.29 -3.11 10.36
N GLY A 203 11.87 -2.22 11.16
CA GLY A 203 12.52 -1.02 10.68
C GLY A 203 11.49 0.08 10.35
N GLU A 204 11.98 1.17 9.77
CA GLU A 204 11.18 2.36 9.48
C GLU A 204 11.48 2.88 8.08
N ILE A 205 10.53 2.65 7.18
CA ILE A 205 10.48 3.32 5.89
C ILE A 205 9.04 3.76 5.70
N TYR A 206 8.83 5.04 5.48
CA TYR A 206 7.48 5.59 5.37
C TYR A 206 7.03 5.70 3.91
N GLU A 207 5.88 5.13 3.62
CA GLU A 207 5.14 5.31 2.38
C GLU A 207 3.90 6.19 2.61
N TYR A 208 3.38 6.75 1.53
CA TYR A 208 2.12 7.47 1.50
C TYR A 208 1.12 6.65 0.71
N LEU A 209 -0.07 6.46 1.28
CA LEU A 209 -1.24 5.99 0.54
C LEU A 209 -2.09 7.19 0.16
N ILE A 210 -2.39 7.30 -1.13
CA ILE A 210 -3.13 8.43 -1.70
C ILE A 210 -4.40 7.88 -2.37
N GLU A 211 -5.56 8.23 -1.82
CA GLU A 211 -6.81 8.26 -2.59
C GLU A 211 -6.90 9.64 -3.23
N GLY A 212 -6.65 9.70 -4.53
CA GLY A 212 -6.52 10.96 -5.24
C GLY A 212 -6.12 10.73 -6.68
N ILE A 213 -5.75 11.84 -7.31
CA ILE A 213 -5.12 11.86 -8.62
C ILE A 213 -3.74 12.48 -8.45
N VAL A 214 -2.72 11.84 -9.00
CA VAL A 214 -1.36 12.39 -9.05
C VAL A 214 -0.95 12.57 -10.51
N LYS A 215 -0.34 13.70 -10.81
CA LYS A 215 0.10 14.07 -12.15
C LYS A 215 1.62 14.10 -12.22
N LEU A 216 2.19 13.49 -13.26
CA LEU A 216 3.62 13.44 -13.52
C LEU A 216 4.14 14.87 -13.65
N ASP A 217 5.21 15.20 -12.93
CA ASP A 217 5.78 16.55 -12.93
C ASP A 217 6.17 16.96 -14.36
N ASP A 218 5.97 18.22 -14.72
CA ASP A 218 6.23 18.72 -16.07
C ASP A 218 7.74 18.69 -16.41
N GLN A 219 8.59 18.66 -15.39
CA GLN A 219 10.04 18.51 -15.52
C GLN A 219 10.49 17.06 -15.78
N GLU A 220 9.59 16.08 -15.64
CA GLU A 220 9.88 14.69 -15.99
C GLU A 220 9.67 14.49 -17.48
N ASN A 221 10.73 14.11 -18.20
CA ASN A 221 10.59 13.62 -19.55
C ASN A 221 9.73 12.35 -19.52
N GLY A 222 8.66 12.35 -20.32
CA GLY A 222 7.88 11.16 -20.59
C GLY A 222 8.71 10.24 -21.46
N ASP A 223 9.71 9.57 -20.85
CA ASP A 223 10.60 8.69 -21.58
C ASP A 223 9.75 7.69 -22.36
N ALA A 224 9.87 7.76 -23.69
CA ALA A 224 9.18 6.88 -24.59
C ALA A 224 9.53 5.45 -24.20
N VAL A 225 8.50 4.69 -23.82
CA VAL A 225 8.59 3.24 -23.63
C VAL A 225 9.29 2.66 -24.86
N PRO A 226 10.37 1.87 -24.72
CA PRO A 226 10.96 1.18 -25.85
C PRO A 226 9.86 0.42 -26.58
N GLY A 227 9.70 0.66 -27.88
CA GLY A 227 8.70 -0.04 -28.69
C GLY A 227 8.86 -1.55 -28.52
N CYS A 228 7.74 -2.24 -28.30
CA CYS A 228 7.66 -3.70 -28.31
C CYS A 228 8.24 -4.30 -29.59
#